data_AF-F8Q1M3-F1
#
_entry.id   AF-F8Q1M3-F1
#
_cell.length_a   1.000
_cell.length_b   1.000
_cell.length_c   1.000
_cell.angle_alpha   90.00
_cell.angle_beta   90.00
_cell.angle_gamma   90.00
#
_symmetry.space_group_name_H-M   'P 1'
#
loop_
_entity.id
_entity.type
_entity.pdbx_description
1 polymer ?
#
loop_
_entity_poly.entity_id
_entity_poly.type
_entity_poly.pdbx_seq_one_letter_code
_entity_poly.pdbx_strand_id
1 'polypeptide(L)'
;MAPSENKCKVVDESPTPSPPKKPRSSNNIIADDNEDGELTLDSSQPLEYASTTQEYGPSDNMNVVLDQEMLNELDTATRNQVTKLAMYSNAKAHTYVLDKMPEQGLDWGVRAKFADKSSILCHAGGINPAVVWVTGQVSGLWFFDKTGGPSERVAITVVPFSVDAAGIARKMLSLRSTPQLDITETSWSAIQFPRWQNTRVPGENTLASCPPVHRANLKNQDVVVIEAWVTRYRKKDGSAKPAPAEAHKWVNWVAKFKLQSVSLLHRPEHTVEDTTVEI
;
A
#
# COMPACT_ATOMS: atom_id res chain seq x y z
N MET A 1 -34.35 -46.16 2.91
CA MET A 1 -35.25 -44.99 2.76
C MET A 1 -35.23 -44.22 4.07
N ALA A 2 -35.40 -42.90 4.02
CA ALA A 2 -35.18 -41.97 5.15
C ALA A 2 -36.34 -41.99 6.18
N PRO A 3 -36.30 -41.22 7.29
CA PRO A 3 -35.14 -40.66 8.04
C PRO A 3 -35.17 -41.06 9.53
N SER A 4 -34.16 -40.67 10.31
CA SER A 4 -34.32 -40.49 11.77
C SER A 4 -33.66 -39.19 12.24
N GLU A 5 -34.47 -38.32 12.83
CA GLU A 5 -34.03 -37.07 13.45
C GLU A 5 -33.19 -37.35 14.70
N ASN A 6 -32.26 -36.47 15.04
CA ASN A 6 -31.86 -36.36 16.44
C ASN A 6 -31.58 -34.91 16.87
N LYS A 7 -32.32 -34.52 17.90
CA LYS A 7 -32.55 -33.17 18.42
C LYS A 7 -31.29 -32.46 18.89
N CYS A 8 -31.26 -31.14 18.72
CA CYS A 8 -30.48 -30.24 19.55
C CYS A 8 -30.80 -30.45 21.04
N LYS A 9 -29.79 -30.55 21.90
CA LYS A 9 -29.94 -30.48 23.35
C LYS A 9 -29.67 -29.06 23.83
N VAL A 10 -30.65 -28.46 24.47
CA VAL A 10 -30.46 -27.29 25.36
C VAL A 10 -29.88 -27.81 26.67
N VAL A 11 -28.94 -27.06 27.27
CA VAL A 11 -28.48 -27.25 28.65
C VAL A 11 -28.52 -25.90 29.35
N ASP A 12 -29.03 -25.90 30.57
CA ASP A 12 -29.42 -24.74 31.39
C ASP A 12 -28.26 -24.19 32.24
N GLU A 13 -28.41 -22.98 32.80
CA GLU A 13 -27.48 -22.42 33.82
C GLU A 13 -27.85 -22.91 35.25
N SER A 14 -27.11 -22.70 36.35
CA SER A 14 -26.05 -21.75 36.76
C SER A 14 -25.12 -22.44 37.81
N PRO A 15 -24.17 -21.79 38.53
CA PRO A 15 -23.63 -20.42 38.45
C PRO A 15 -22.08 -20.30 38.44
N THR A 16 -21.58 -19.08 38.28
CA THR A 16 -20.15 -18.68 38.22
C THR A 16 -19.31 -18.92 39.48
N PRO A 17 -17.99 -19.12 39.29
CA PRO A 17 -16.96 -18.35 39.99
C PRO A 17 -16.27 -17.33 39.04
N SER A 18 -15.88 -16.18 39.58
CA SER A 18 -15.45 -14.99 38.83
C SER A 18 -14.17 -15.19 38.00
N PRO A 19 -14.13 -14.81 36.70
CA PRO A 19 -12.91 -14.80 35.91
C PRO A 19 -12.02 -13.57 36.21
N PRO A 20 -10.68 -13.68 36.07
CA PRO A 20 -9.76 -12.57 36.29
C PRO A 20 -9.93 -11.45 35.25
N LYS A 21 -9.60 -10.22 35.65
CA LYS A 21 -9.76 -8.99 34.84
C LYS A 21 -9.08 -9.11 33.48
N LYS A 22 -9.87 -9.06 32.38
CA LYS A 22 -9.34 -8.88 31.03
C LYS A 22 -8.56 -7.54 30.93
N PRO A 23 -7.38 -7.50 30.27
CA PRO A 23 -6.80 -6.24 29.85
C PRO A 23 -7.71 -5.56 28.82
N ARG A 24 -7.84 -4.22 28.90
CA ARG A 24 -8.63 -3.42 27.95
C ARG A 24 -8.06 -3.55 26.54
N SER A 25 -8.80 -4.21 25.65
CA SER A 25 -8.63 -4.03 24.20
C SER A 25 -9.27 -2.71 23.78
N SER A 26 -8.45 -1.68 23.59
CA SER A 26 -8.89 -0.36 23.12
C SER A 26 -8.65 -0.23 21.61
N ASN A 27 -9.50 -0.86 20.79
CA ASN A 27 -9.45 -0.76 19.33
C ASN A 27 -10.84 -0.48 18.75
N ASN A 28 -11.34 0.75 18.95
CA ASN A 28 -12.47 1.27 18.18
C ASN A 28 -11.94 2.18 17.07
N ILE A 29 -11.75 1.60 15.87
CA ILE A 29 -11.63 2.37 14.63
C ILE A 29 -13.02 2.34 13.99
N ILE A 30 -13.84 3.33 14.35
CA ILE A 30 -15.11 3.58 13.67
C ILE A 30 -14.80 4.53 12.51
N ALA A 31 -15.18 4.11 11.31
CA ALA A 31 -15.35 4.97 10.15
C ALA A 31 -16.84 4.93 9.83
N ASP A 32 -17.54 5.99 10.23
CA ASP A 32 -18.91 6.30 9.84
C ASP A 32 -18.85 7.29 8.68
N ASP A 33 -19.51 6.95 7.58
CA ASP A 33 -19.88 7.88 6.53
C ASP A 33 -21.32 8.35 6.85
N ASN A 34 -21.47 9.53 7.44
CA ASN A 34 -22.78 10.18 7.52
C ASN A 34 -23.06 10.91 6.21
N GLU A 35 -24.25 10.67 5.67
CA GLU A 35 -24.85 11.48 4.60
C GLU A 35 -25.44 12.79 5.19
N ASP A 36 -26.29 13.45 4.40
CA ASP A 36 -27.03 14.69 4.71
C ASP A 36 -26.22 16.00 4.62
N GLY A 37 -26.08 16.44 3.36
CA GLY A 37 -25.60 17.78 2.98
C GLY A 37 -26.32 18.23 1.70
N GLU A 38 -27.61 18.53 1.80
CA GLU A 38 -28.44 19.03 0.70
C GLU A 38 -27.86 20.34 0.14
N LEU A 39 -27.44 20.32 -1.13
CA LEU A 39 -27.07 21.52 -1.88
C LEU A 39 -27.89 21.58 -3.16
N THR A 40 -28.69 22.64 -3.24
CA THR A 40 -29.63 22.93 -4.33
C THR A 40 -28.92 23.05 -5.67
N LEU A 41 -29.44 22.36 -6.67
CA LEU A 41 -29.14 22.60 -8.08
C LEU A 41 -29.65 23.99 -8.48
N ASP A 42 -28.74 24.90 -8.80
CA ASP A 42 -29.03 25.96 -9.77
C ASP A 42 -28.29 25.67 -11.08
N SER A 43 -28.91 26.04 -12.19
CA SER A 43 -28.58 25.58 -13.53
C SER A 43 -27.94 26.70 -14.35
N SER A 44 -27.32 26.30 -15.47
CA SER A 44 -27.03 27.16 -16.63
C SER A 44 -25.68 27.91 -16.66
N GLN A 45 -24.56 27.18 -16.78
CA GLN A 45 -23.44 27.62 -17.65
C GLN A 45 -22.83 26.41 -18.40
N PRO A 46 -22.56 26.50 -19.72
CA PRO A 46 -21.79 25.48 -20.43
C PRO A 46 -20.30 25.60 -20.10
N LEU A 47 -19.67 24.50 -19.68
CA LEU A 47 -18.22 24.44 -19.52
C LEU A 47 -17.56 24.24 -20.89
N GLU A 48 -17.00 25.31 -21.45
CA GLU A 48 -16.06 25.22 -22.56
C GLU A 48 -14.75 24.61 -22.06
N TYR A 49 -14.54 23.31 -22.34
CA TYR A 49 -13.30 22.63 -22.04
C TYR A 49 -12.21 22.98 -23.07
N ALA A 50 -11.47 24.06 -22.81
CA ALA A 50 -10.22 24.36 -23.49
C ALA A 50 -9.25 23.16 -23.35
N SER A 51 -9.13 22.37 -24.42
CA SER A 51 -8.33 21.15 -24.43
C SER A 51 -6.87 21.49 -24.73
N THR A 52 -6.19 22.10 -23.77
CA THR A 52 -4.74 22.33 -23.83
C THR A 52 -4.02 21.02 -23.54
N THR A 53 -3.87 20.18 -24.58
CA THR A 53 -2.97 19.03 -24.57
C THR A 53 -1.52 19.54 -24.51
N GLN A 54 -1.04 19.80 -23.30
CA GLN A 54 0.37 20.10 -23.09
C GLN A 54 1.15 18.79 -23.18
N GLU A 55 1.76 18.53 -24.34
CA GLU A 55 2.75 17.46 -24.49
C GLU A 55 3.97 17.80 -23.63
N TYR A 56 4.02 17.22 -22.43
CA TYR A 56 5.24 17.20 -21.64
C TYR A 56 6.24 16.27 -22.34
N GLY A 57 7.23 16.88 -22.98
CA GLY A 57 8.37 16.16 -23.56
C GLY A 57 9.11 15.31 -22.52
N PRO A 58 9.94 14.36 -22.96
CA PRO A 58 10.69 13.51 -22.04
C PRO A 58 11.57 14.38 -21.13
N SER A 59 11.32 14.33 -19.82
CA SER A 59 12.18 14.92 -18.82
C SER A 59 13.61 14.43 -19.01
N ASP A 60 14.59 15.31 -18.77
CA ASP A 60 16.01 15.01 -18.94
C ASP A 60 16.42 13.65 -18.38
N ASN A 61 17.40 13.05 -19.06
CA ASN A 61 17.79 11.65 -18.92
C ASN A 61 18.51 11.39 -17.57
N MET A 62 17.75 11.48 -16.46
CA MET A 62 18.17 11.10 -15.12
C MET A 62 18.50 9.61 -15.15
N ASN A 63 19.80 9.33 -15.22
CA ASN A 63 20.32 7.98 -15.23
C ASN A 63 20.22 7.44 -13.80
N VAL A 64 19.34 6.47 -13.58
CA VAL A 64 19.10 5.90 -12.24
C VAL A 64 20.37 5.19 -11.77
N VAL A 65 20.92 5.64 -10.64
CA VAL A 65 22.13 5.06 -10.05
C VAL A 65 21.76 3.77 -9.34
N LEU A 66 22.35 2.66 -9.78
CA LEU A 66 22.09 1.35 -9.20
C LEU A 66 23.20 0.93 -8.24
N ASP A 67 22.81 0.23 -7.18
CA ASP A 67 23.71 -0.37 -6.23
C ASP A 67 24.50 -1.51 -6.91
N GLN A 68 25.78 -1.27 -7.17
CA GLN A 68 26.63 -2.20 -7.88
C GLN A 68 26.97 -3.44 -7.05
N GLU A 69 26.96 -3.34 -5.72
CA GLU A 69 27.21 -4.48 -4.82
C GLU A 69 26.04 -5.47 -4.90
N MET A 70 24.81 -4.99 -4.72
CA MET A 70 23.60 -5.79 -4.90
C MET A 70 23.47 -6.36 -6.32
N LEU A 71 23.88 -5.62 -7.36
CA LEU A 71 23.88 -6.13 -8.74
C LEU A 71 24.96 -7.20 -8.98
N ASN A 72 26.08 -7.18 -8.25
CA ASN A 72 27.15 -8.17 -8.41
C ASN A 72 26.74 -9.55 -7.91
N GLU A 73 25.85 -9.65 -6.91
CA GLU A 73 25.27 -10.89 -6.39
C GLU A 73 24.40 -11.64 -7.42
N LEU A 74 23.89 -10.94 -8.44
CA LEU A 74 22.94 -11.48 -9.41
C LEU A 74 23.63 -12.21 -10.57
N ASP A 75 22.95 -13.20 -11.14
CA ASP A 75 23.33 -13.73 -12.45
C ASP A 75 23.17 -12.67 -13.56
N THR A 76 23.89 -12.85 -14.67
CA THR A 76 23.93 -11.89 -15.78
C THR A 76 22.56 -11.63 -16.41
N ALA A 77 21.66 -12.61 -16.49
CA ALA A 77 20.33 -12.43 -17.07
C ALA A 77 19.44 -11.62 -16.13
N THR A 78 19.42 -11.96 -14.83
CA THR A 78 18.69 -11.20 -13.81
C THR A 78 19.22 -9.77 -13.69
N ARG A 79 20.54 -9.57 -13.67
CA ARG A 79 21.17 -8.24 -13.67
C ARG A 79 20.69 -7.40 -14.86
N ASN A 80 20.73 -7.95 -16.07
CA ASN A 80 20.26 -7.26 -17.28
C ASN A 80 18.76 -6.92 -17.21
N GLN A 81 17.94 -7.80 -16.62
CA GLN A 81 16.51 -7.57 -16.43
C GLN A 81 16.25 -6.46 -15.40
N VAL A 82 16.96 -6.46 -14.26
CA VAL A 82 16.89 -5.40 -13.24
C VAL A 82 17.30 -4.05 -13.82
N THR A 83 18.43 -3.96 -14.52
CA THR A 83 18.89 -2.72 -15.15
C THR A 83 17.88 -2.19 -16.19
N LYS A 84 17.29 -3.07 -17.01
CA LYS A 84 16.25 -2.69 -17.97
C LYS A 84 14.98 -2.18 -17.27
N LEU A 85 14.56 -2.82 -16.18
CA LEU A 85 13.39 -2.43 -15.40
C LEU A 85 13.62 -1.12 -14.65
N ALA A 86 14.81 -0.89 -14.08
CA ALA A 86 15.17 0.35 -13.41
C ALA A 86 15.17 1.58 -14.33
N MET A 87 15.23 1.38 -15.65
CA MET A 87 15.10 2.47 -16.63
C MET A 87 13.67 2.68 -17.13
N TYR A 88 12.72 1.84 -16.74
CA TYR A 88 11.37 1.80 -17.30
C TYR A 88 10.53 3.06 -16.99
N SER A 89 9.95 3.62 -18.04
CA SER A 89 8.97 4.70 -17.95
C SER A 89 7.98 4.56 -19.10
N ASN A 90 6.70 4.69 -18.81
CA ASN A 90 5.61 4.61 -19.78
C ASN A 90 4.56 5.68 -19.46
N ALA A 91 4.80 6.89 -19.96
CA ALA A 91 3.95 8.04 -19.73
C ALA A 91 2.50 7.83 -20.22
N LYS A 92 2.31 7.09 -21.32
CA LYS A 92 0.98 6.76 -21.87
C LYS A 92 0.17 5.84 -20.94
N ALA A 93 0.84 4.94 -20.22
CA ALA A 93 0.23 4.07 -19.22
C ALA A 93 0.36 4.63 -17.78
N HIS A 94 0.84 5.87 -17.61
CA HIS A 94 1.08 6.50 -16.31
C HIS A 94 1.88 5.63 -15.33
N THR A 95 2.79 4.81 -15.86
CA THR A 95 3.57 3.83 -15.09
C THR A 95 5.05 4.17 -15.16
N TYR A 96 5.69 4.36 -14.02
CA TYR A 96 7.05 4.85 -13.89
C TYR A 96 7.80 4.04 -12.85
N VAL A 97 9.11 3.81 -13.02
CA VAL A 97 9.94 3.57 -11.85
C VAL A 97 9.89 4.78 -10.92
N LEU A 98 10.01 4.55 -9.62
CA LEU A 98 9.96 5.60 -8.60
C LEU A 98 10.90 6.77 -8.89
N ASP A 99 12.11 6.49 -9.35
CA ASP A 99 13.17 7.45 -9.69
C ASP A 99 12.83 8.34 -10.89
N LYS A 100 11.90 7.90 -11.75
CA LYS A 100 11.41 8.61 -12.93
C LYS A 100 9.95 9.05 -12.79
N MET A 101 9.42 9.04 -11.57
CA MET A 101 8.07 9.52 -11.31
C MET A 101 8.05 11.06 -11.44
N PRO A 102 7.15 11.64 -12.26
CA PRO A 102 7.18 13.07 -12.52
C PRO A 102 6.82 13.90 -11.28
N GLU A 103 7.63 14.92 -10.95
CA GLU A 103 7.35 15.79 -9.79
C GLU A 103 6.07 16.64 -9.99
N GLN A 104 5.75 16.96 -11.25
CA GLN A 104 4.62 17.80 -11.67
C GLN A 104 3.53 17.00 -12.40
N GLY A 105 2.34 17.58 -12.58
CA GLY A 105 1.22 16.93 -13.30
C GLY A 105 0.59 15.73 -12.56
N LEU A 106 0.98 15.52 -11.30
CA LEU A 106 0.38 14.57 -10.36
C LEU A 106 -0.45 15.31 -9.31
N ASP A 107 -1.71 14.90 -9.17
CA ASP A 107 -2.62 15.38 -8.13
C ASP A 107 -3.49 14.22 -7.61
N TRP A 108 -4.25 14.44 -6.55
CA TRP A 108 -5.20 13.46 -6.04
C TRP A 108 -6.34 13.22 -7.02
N GLY A 109 -6.82 11.98 -7.07
CA GLY A 109 -7.92 11.62 -7.94
C GLY A 109 -9.21 12.37 -7.60
N VAL A 110 -10.15 12.38 -8.54
CA VAL A 110 -11.50 12.91 -8.31
C VAL A 110 -12.46 11.81 -7.83
N ARG A 111 -13.48 12.21 -7.06
CA ARG A 111 -14.63 11.32 -6.78
C ARG A 111 -15.56 11.35 -7.98
N ALA A 112 -15.57 10.28 -8.77
CA ALA A 112 -16.54 10.09 -9.85
C ALA A 112 -17.75 9.30 -9.35
N LYS A 113 -18.91 9.45 -10.02
CA LYS A 113 -20.21 8.85 -9.65
C LYS A 113 -20.17 7.35 -9.32
N PHE A 114 -19.26 6.61 -9.95
CA PHE A 114 -19.12 5.15 -9.79
C PHE A 114 -17.72 4.70 -9.35
N ALA A 115 -16.80 5.64 -9.06
CA ALA A 115 -15.43 5.33 -8.67
C ALA A 115 -14.81 6.47 -7.87
N ASP A 116 -14.56 6.26 -6.58
CA ASP A 116 -13.85 7.22 -5.74
C ASP A 116 -12.34 7.03 -5.83
N LYS A 117 -11.65 7.96 -6.53
CA LYS A 117 -10.19 7.99 -6.62
C LYS A 117 -9.56 9.07 -5.72
N SER A 118 -10.33 9.74 -4.86
CA SER A 118 -9.87 10.87 -4.02
C SER A 118 -8.75 10.56 -3.02
N SER A 119 -8.52 9.27 -2.78
CA SER A 119 -7.43 8.73 -1.95
C SER A 119 -6.22 8.23 -2.75
N ILE A 120 -6.20 8.33 -4.08
CA ILE A 120 -5.16 7.78 -4.98
C ILE A 120 -4.50 8.93 -5.75
N LEU A 121 -3.18 8.91 -5.90
CA LEU A 121 -2.45 9.89 -6.73
C LEU A 121 -2.61 9.55 -8.22
N CYS A 122 -2.90 10.55 -9.03
CA CYS A 122 -3.34 10.42 -10.41
C CYS A 122 -2.71 11.48 -11.33
N HIS A 123 -2.61 11.14 -12.61
CA HIS A 123 -2.37 12.05 -13.72
C HIS A 123 -3.68 12.58 -14.33
N ALA A 124 -3.54 13.53 -15.26
CA ALA A 124 -4.61 14.05 -16.12
C ALA A 124 -5.84 14.53 -15.32
N GLY A 125 -5.64 15.48 -14.41
CA GLY A 125 -6.72 16.09 -13.64
C GLY A 125 -7.44 15.13 -12.67
N GLY A 126 -6.73 14.10 -12.18
CA GLY A 126 -7.29 13.17 -11.19
C GLY A 126 -7.99 11.94 -11.77
N ILE A 127 -7.86 11.68 -13.07
CA ILE A 127 -8.59 10.60 -13.76
C ILE A 127 -7.82 9.28 -13.73
N ASN A 128 -6.52 9.30 -14.04
CA ASN A 128 -5.72 8.09 -14.27
C ASN A 128 -4.74 7.85 -13.11
N PRO A 129 -4.85 6.74 -12.34
CA PRO A 129 -3.89 6.43 -11.28
C PRO A 129 -2.45 6.41 -11.77
N ALA A 130 -1.56 7.07 -11.04
CA ALA A 130 -0.13 6.97 -11.28
C ALA A 130 0.39 5.69 -10.63
N VAL A 131 1.07 4.86 -11.43
CA VAL A 131 1.59 3.56 -11.03
C VAL A 131 3.09 3.67 -10.81
N VAL A 132 3.53 3.26 -9.63
CA VAL A 132 4.94 3.24 -9.24
C VAL A 132 5.45 1.81 -9.31
N TRP A 133 6.55 1.61 -10.03
CA TRP A 133 7.34 0.40 -10.02
C TRP A 133 8.60 0.59 -9.16
N VAL A 134 8.91 -0.41 -8.34
CA VAL A 134 10.17 -0.48 -7.58
C VAL A 134 10.75 -1.88 -7.75
N THR A 135 11.99 -1.95 -8.24
CA THR A 135 12.72 -3.23 -8.37
C THR A 135 13.74 -3.33 -7.23
N GLY A 136 13.79 -4.47 -6.55
CA GLY A 136 14.63 -4.64 -5.36
C GLY A 136 14.63 -6.05 -4.78
N GLN A 137 15.40 -6.27 -3.72
CA GLN A 137 15.41 -7.49 -2.93
C GLN A 137 14.40 -7.39 -1.77
N VAL A 138 13.66 -8.46 -1.49
CA VAL A 138 12.75 -8.53 -0.33
C VAL A 138 13.55 -8.60 0.98
N SER A 139 13.29 -7.67 1.90
CA SER A 139 13.91 -7.65 3.23
C SER A 139 12.93 -7.93 4.38
N GLY A 140 11.62 -7.98 4.11
CA GLY A 140 10.65 -8.40 5.12
C GLY A 140 9.27 -8.68 4.55
N LEU A 141 8.65 -9.76 5.03
CA LEU A 141 7.33 -10.23 4.62
C LEU A 141 6.39 -10.35 5.81
N TRP A 142 5.28 -9.62 5.78
CA TRP A 142 4.25 -9.64 6.80
C TRP A 142 2.95 -10.09 6.13
N PHE A 143 2.76 -11.40 5.97
CA PHE A 143 1.55 -11.99 5.35
C PHE A 143 0.63 -12.68 6.34
N PHE A 144 1.16 -13.10 7.50
CA PHE A 144 0.46 -13.91 8.49
C PHE A 144 0.46 -13.23 9.86
N ASP A 145 -0.56 -13.52 10.66
CA ASP A 145 -0.63 -13.10 12.05
C ASP A 145 0.20 -14.02 12.98
N LYS A 146 0.18 -13.73 14.29
CA LYS A 146 0.91 -14.50 15.31
C LYS A 146 0.40 -15.94 15.51
N THR A 147 -0.73 -16.30 14.92
CA THR A 147 -1.32 -17.64 14.96
C THR A 147 -1.10 -18.42 13.66
N GLY A 148 -0.44 -17.82 12.66
CA GLY A 148 -0.26 -18.39 11.32
C GLY A 148 -1.46 -18.20 10.39
N GLY A 149 -2.49 -17.46 10.82
CA GLY A 149 -3.63 -17.08 10.00
C GLY A 149 -3.28 -15.98 9.00
N PRO A 150 -4.02 -15.82 7.88
CA PRO A 150 -3.84 -14.69 6.98
C PRO A 150 -4.06 -13.35 7.70
N SER A 151 -3.11 -12.43 7.59
CA SER A 151 -3.22 -11.12 8.24
C SER A 151 -4.14 -10.16 7.46
N GLU A 152 -5.07 -9.50 8.16
CA GLU A 152 -5.95 -8.46 7.60
C GLU A 152 -5.18 -7.36 6.84
N ARG A 153 -3.95 -7.10 7.28
CA ARG A 153 -2.99 -6.20 6.64
C ARG A 153 -1.76 -6.99 6.28
N VAL A 154 -1.37 -6.93 5.01
CA VAL A 154 -0.11 -7.46 4.54
C VAL A 154 0.85 -6.35 4.17
N ALA A 155 2.14 -6.60 4.33
CA ALA A 155 3.18 -5.69 3.89
C ALA A 155 4.36 -6.48 3.34
N ILE A 156 4.94 -5.95 2.27
CA ILE A 156 6.24 -6.35 1.73
C ILE A 156 7.19 -5.17 1.90
N THR A 157 8.37 -5.44 2.44
CA THR A 157 9.46 -4.48 2.59
C THR A 157 10.57 -4.88 1.62
N VAL A 158 11.04 -3.92 0.82
CA VAL A 158 12.02 -4.14 -0.25
C VAL A 158 13.16 -3.14 -0.12
N VAL A 159 14.40 -3.61 -0.26
CA VAL A 159 15.58 -2.77 -0.50
C VAL A 159 15.68 -2.56 -2.01
N PRO A 160 15.48 -1.35 -2.55
CA PRO A 160 15.55 -1.10 -3.98
C PRO A 160 16.98 -1.29 -4.52
N PHE A 161 17.12 -1.67 -5.80
CA PHE A 161 18.43 -1.61 -6.46
C PHE A 161 18.86 -0.19 -6.82
N SER A 162 17.94 0.78 -6.83
CA SER A 162 18.32 2.20 -6.95
C SER A 162 18.76 2.73 -5.59
N VAL A 163 19.92 3.36 -5.56
CA VAL A 163 20.51 3.98 -4.36
C VAL A 163 19.61 5.09 -3.80
N ASP A 164 19.00 5.88 -4.69
CA ASP A 164 18.20 7.05 -4.32
C ASP A 164 16.71 6.72 -4.06
N ALA A 165 16.21 5.61 -4.60
CA ALA A 165 14.78 5.28 -4.59
C ALA A 165 14.13 5.35 -3.20
N ALA A 166 14.80 4.87 -2.15
CA ALA A 166 14.25 4.94 -0.79
C ALA A 166 14.15 6.39 -0.27
N GLY A 167 15.09 7.27 -0.63
CA GLY A 167 15.04 8.70 -0.35
C GLY A 167 13.93 9.40 -1.15
N ILE A 168 13.82 9.11 -2.45
CA ILE A 168 12.78 9.62 -3.35
C ILE A 168 11.38 9.23 -2.84
N ALA A 169 11.19 7.97 -2.43
CA ALA A 169 9.97 7.51 -1.77
C ALA A 169 9.59 8.38 -0.57
N ARG A 170 10.53 8.60 0.36
CA ARG A 170 10.26 9.39 1.58
C ARG A 170 9.95 10.85 1.25
N LYS A 171 10.73 11.49 0.37
CA LYS A 171 10.49 12.86 -0.13
C LYS A 171 9.09 12.98 -0.72
N MET A 172 8.71 12.06 -1.62
CA MET A 172 7.40 12.06 -2.27
C MET A 172 6.26 11.85 -1.27
N LEU A 173 6.35 10.87 -0.36
CA LEU A 173 5.30 10.64 0.63
C LEU A 173 5.17 11.80 1.64
N SER A 174 6.28 12.44 2.01
CA SER A 174 6.26 13.63 2.86
C SER A 174 5.58 14.82 2.17
N LEU A 175 6.02 15.18 0.95
CA LEU A 175 5.45 16.28 0.16
C LEU A 175 3.96 16.08 -0.18
N ARG A 176 3.50 14.84 -0.25
CA ARG A 176 2.10 14.47 -0.51
C ARG A 176 1.28 14.25 0.77
N SER A 177 1.85 14.49 1.96
CA SER A 177 1.12 14.49 3.23
C SER A 177 0.74 15.90 3.67
N THR A 178 -0.26 16.01 4.55
CA THR A 178 -0.70 17.27 5.17
C THR A 178 -1.02 17.04 6.64
N PRO A 179 -0.22 17.56 7.60
CA PRO A 179 1.06 18.23 7.39
C PRO A 179 2.08 17.33 6.69
N GLN A 180 3.14 17.93 6.14
CA GLN A 180 4.26 17.17 5.60
C GLN A 180 4.88 16.29 6.70
N LEU A 181 5.39 15.11 6.33
CA LEU A 181 5.96 14.18 7.30
C LEU A 181 7.43 14.52 7.53
N ASP A 182 7.84 14.59 8.80
CA ASP A 182 9.26 14.64 9.15
C ASP A 182 9.95 13.36 8.65
N ILE A 183 10.99 13.53 7.84
CA ILE A 183 11.78 12.42 7.29
C ILE A 183 12.81 12.03 8.34
N THR A 184 12.45 11.12 9.25
CA THR A 184 13.37 10.68 10.32
C THR A 184 14.37 9.63 9.83
N GLU A 185 15.61 9.72 10.30
CA GLU A 185 16.77 9.02 9.74
C GLU A 185 16.91 7.51 10.07
N THR A 186 15.91 6.86 10.66
CA THR A 186 16.12 5.56 11.32
C THR A 186 15.92 4.31 10.45
N SER A 187 15.60 4.44 9.15
CA SER A 187 15.49 3.31 8.22
C SER A 187 15.68 3.74 6.75
N TRP A 188 16.91 4.04 6.35
CA TRP A 188 17.21 4.67 5.05
C TRP A 188 17.05 3.79 3.81
N SER A 189 17.34 2.49 3.88
CA SER A 189 17.54 1.64 2.68
C SER A 189 16.30 0.93 2.15
N ALA A 190 15.18 0.89 2.88
CA ALA A 190 14.05 0.04 2.53
C ALA A 190 12.73 0.80 2.38
N ILE A 191 11.86 0.31 1.49
CA ILE A 191 10.52 0.84 1.22
C ILE A 191 9.49 -0.24 1.60
N GLN A 192 8.46 0.15 2.35
CA GLN A 192 7.35 -0.74 2.73
C GLN A 192 6.10 -0.46 1.89
N PHE A 193 5.50 -1.54 1.38
CA PHE A 193 4.29 -1.51 0.55
C PHE A 193 3.15 -2.28 1.26
N PRO A 194 2.35 -1.60 2.10
CA PRO A 194 1.23 -2.23 2.78
C PRO A 194 0.00 -2.36 1.87
N ARG A 195 -0.83 -3.38 2.13
CA ARG A 195 -2.17 -3.58 1.55
C ARG A 195 -3.10 -4.19 2.58
N TRP A 196 -4.35 -3.72 2.62
CA TRP A 196 -5.42 -4.42 3.32
C TRP A 196 -5.88 -5.62 2.49
N GLN A 197 -6.03 -6.79 3.11
CA GLN A 197 -6.66 -7.96 2.51
C GLN A 197 -8.19 -7.91 2.60
N ASN A 198 -8.76 -7.02 3.40
CA ASN A 198 -10.20 -6.87 3.55
C ASN A 198 -10.68 -5.54 2.94
N THR A 199 -11.78 -5.59 2.21
CA THR A 199 -12.48 -4.42 1.64
C THR A 199 -13.89 -4.39 2.18
N ARG A 200 -14.39 -3.27 2.73
CA ARG A 200 -15.82 -3.14 3.06
C ARG A 200 -16.65 -3.19 1.78
N VAL A 201 -17.71 -4.00 1.77
CA VAL A 201 -18.71 -3.97 0.69
C VAL A 201 -19.60 -2.75 0.91
N PRO A 202 -19.76 -1.83 -0.05
CA PRO A 202 -20.68 -0.70 0.09
C PRO A 202 -22.11 -1.20 0.33
N GLY A 203 -22.76 -0.70 1.39
CA GLY A 203 -24.11 -1.12 1.78
C GLY A 203 -24.20 -2.36 2.66
N GLU A 204 -23.09 -3.05 2.96
CA GLU A 204 -23.07 -4.13 3.95
C GLU A 204 -22.06 -3.85 5.08
N ASN A 205 -22.38 -4.36 6.28
CA ASN A 205 -21.42 -4.41 7.39
C ASN A 205 -20.34 -5.51 7.21
N THR A 206 -20.34 -6.20 6.06
CA THR A 206 -19.45 -7.32 5.74
C THR A 206 -18.13 -6.83 5.11
N LEU A 207 -17.03 -7.43 5.55
CA LEU A 207 -15.74 -7.31 4.88
C LEU A 207 -15.61 -8.37 3.80
N ALA A 208 -15.63 -7.97 2.52
CA ALA A 208 -15.21 -8.84 1.44
C ALA A 208 -13.70 -9.06 1.53
N SER A 209 -13.28 -10.33 1.58
CA SER A 209 -11.88 -10.68 1.39
C SER A 209 -11.48 -10.30 -0.04
N CYS A 210 -10.54 -9.37 -0.15
CA CYS A 210 -9.86 -9.06 -1.39
C CYS A 210 -9.12 -10.34 -1.83
N PRO A 211 -9.14 -10.74 -3.11
CA PRO A 211 -8.41 -11.91 -3.57
C PRO A 211 -6.97 -11.87 -3.03
N PRO A 212 -6.48 -12.95 -2.42
CA PRO A 212 -5.12 -12.97 -1.89
C PRO A 212 -4.17 -12.49 -2.98
N VAL A 213 -3.25 -11.60 -2.63
CA VAL A 213 -2.03 -11.43 -3.45
C VAL A 213 -1.53 -12.86 -3.65
N HIS A 214 -1.49 -13.30 -4.90
CA HIS A 214 -1.36 -14.72 -5.25
C HIS A 214 -0.19 -15.28 -4.42
N ARG A 215 -0.35 -16.46 -3.81
CA ARG A 215 0.63 -17.06 -2.88
C ARG A 215 1.92 -17.48 -3.61
N ALA A 216 2.59 -16.52 -4.25
CA ALA A 216 3.99 -16.59 -4.53
C ALA A 216 4.68 -16.90 -3.20
N ASN A 217 5.34 -18.05 -3.17
CA ASN A 217 6.24 -18.44 -2.10
C ASN A 217 7.45 -17.48 -2.18
N LEU A 218 7.24 -16.27 -1.67
CA LEU A 218 8.21 -15.20 -1.57
C LEU A 218 9.00 -15.43 -0.29
N LYS A 219 10.31 -15.24 -0.38
CA LYS A 219 11.24 -15.28 0.74
C LYS A 219 11.94 -13.93 0.89
N ASN A 220 12.64 -13.74 2.00
CA ASN A 220 13.66 -12.69 2.05
C ASN A 220 14.75 -13.01 1.01
N GLN A 221 15.42 -11.97 0.50
CA GLN A 221 16.38 -11.99 -0.60
C GLN A 221 15.80 -12.30 -2.01
N ASP A 222 14.54 -12.72 -2.14
CA ASP A 222 13.88 -12.82 -3.46
C ASP A 222 13.93 -11.47 -4.18
N VAL A 223 14.30 -11.49 -5.46
CA VAL A 223 14.40 -10.30 -6.31
C VAL A 223 13.06 -10.07 -7.00
N VAL A 224 12.45 -8.90 -6.78
CA VAL A 224 11.06 -8.61 -7.16
C VAL A 224 10.90 -7.26 -7.85
N VAL A 225 9.85 -7.15 -8.67
CA VAL A 225 9.22 -5.87 -9.03
C VAL A 225 7.96 -5.72 -8.19
N ILE A 226 7.87 -4.59 -7.48
CA ILE A 226 6.66 -4.15 -6.80
C ILE A 226 5.91 -3.17 -7.69
N GLU A 227 4.62 -3.43 -7.90
CA GLU A 227 3.70 -2.42 -8.41
C GLU A 227 2.89 -1.83 -7.27
N ALA A 228 2.86 -0.49 -7.18
CA ALA A 228 2.15 0.23 -6.14
C ALA A 228 1.42 1.47 -6.68
N TRP A 229 0.36 1.87 -5.97
CA TRP A 229 -0.18 3.23 -6.08
C TRP A 229 0.31 4.07 -4.90
N VAL A 230 0.45 5.37 -5.11
CA VAL A 230 0.54 6.32 -4.00
C VAL A 230 -0.88 6.64 -3.55
N THR A 231 -1.13 6.52 -2.25
CA THR A 231 -2.46 6.71 -1.65
C THR A 231 -2.38 7.56 -0.39
N ARG A 232 -3.47 8.24 -0.02
CA ARG A 232 -3.59 8.97 1.25
C ARG A 232 -4.73 8.43 2.12
N TYR A 233 -4.57 8.58 3.43
CA TYR A 233 -5.61 8.24 4.40
C TYR A 233 -5.67 9.30 5.51
N ARG A 234 -6.84 9.47 6.12
CA ARG A 234 -7.00 10.36 7.28
C ARG A 234 -6.39 9.72 8.51
N LYS A 235 -5.58 10.47 9.24
CA LYS A 235 -5.03 10.12 10.56
C LYS A 235 -5.58 11.12 11.58
N LYS A 236 -6.18 10.59 12.65
CA LYS A 236 -6.60 11.38 13.80
C LYS A 236 -5.36 11.99 14.47
N ASP A 237 -5.46 13.24 14.91
CA ASP A 237 -4.39 13.87 15.67
C ASP A 237 -4.23 13.18 17.03
N GLY A 238 -3.02 12.72 17.33
CA GLY A 238 -2.66 12.06 18.58
C GLY A 238 -2.13 13.03 19.64
N SER A 239 -1.88 14.30 19.28
CA SER A 239 -1.37 15.33 20.19
C SER A 239 -2.47 16.06 20.97
N ALA A 240 -3.72 15.97 20.52
CA ALA A 240 -4.87 16.47 21.24
C ALA A 240 -5.04 15.70 22.57
N LYS A 241 -4.93 16.44 23.70
CA LYS A 241 -5.46 16.02 25.01
C LYS A 241 -6.91 15.48 24.83
N PRO A 242 -7.41 14.61 25.72
CA PRO A 242 -8.78 14.09 25.63
C PRO A 242 -9.80 15.24 25.73
N ALA A 243 -10.15 15.80 24.58
CA ALA A 243 -11.28 16.67 24.40
C ALA A 243 -12.58 15.85 24.57
N PRO A 244 -13.69 16.48 24.96
CA PRO A 244 -15.00 15.82 24.93
C PRO A 244 -15.27 15.21 23.55
N ALA A 245 -16.05 14.12 23.53
CA ALA A 245 -16.03 13.11 22.47
C ALA A 245 -16.34 13.59 21.03
N GLU A 246 -16.86 14.81 20.88
CA GLU A 246 -17.27 15.42 19.61
C GLU A 246 -16.13 16.15 18.87
N ALA A 247 -15.01 16.48 19.54
CA ALA A 247 -13.97 17.35 18.98
C ALA A 247 -12.79 16.62 18.28
N HIS A 248 -12.98 15.37 17.87
CA HIS A 248 -11.95 14.59 17.17
C HIS A 248 -11.87 14.93 15.68
N LYS A 249 -11.43 16.16 15.38
CA LYS A 249 -11.22 16.63 14.01
C LYS A 249 -10.19 15.73 13.30
N TRP A 250 -10.56 15.17 12.15
CA TRP A 250 -9.66 14.40 11.29
C TRP A 250 -8.75 15.35 10.50
N VAL A 251 -7.76 15.94 11.16
CA VAL A 251 -6.96 17.04 10.59
C VAL A 251 -5.94 16.56 9.55
N ASN A 252 -5.35 15.37 9.74
CA ASN A 252 -4.13 15.00 9.01
C ASN A 252 -4.40 14.00 7.89
N TRP A 253 -3.85 14.27 6.70
CA TRP A 253 -3.78 13.34 5.57
C TRP A 253 -2.36 12.79 5.45
N VAL A 254 -2.22 11.47 5.54
CA VAL A 254 -0.91 10.80 5.45
C VAL A 254 -0.85 10.01 4.16
N ALA A 255 0.15 10.30 3.32
CA ALA A 255 0.43 9.54 2.11
C ALA A 255 1.24 8.27 2.43
N LYS A 256 1.02 7.22 1.65
CA LYS A 256 1.74 5.93 1.70
C LYS A 256 1.66 5.23 0.35
N PHE A 257 2.56 4.28 0.12
CA PHE A 257 2.33 3.28 -0.93
C PHE A 257 1.20 2.33 -0.56
N LYS A 258 0.48 1.85 -1.57
CA LYS A 258 -0.46 0.74 -1.50
C LYS A 258 -0.03 -0.31 -2.53
N LEU A 259 0.33 -1.50 -2.04
CA LEU A 259 0.72 -2.62 -2.89
C LEU A 259 -0.42 -3.03 -3.84
N GLN A 260 -0.13 -3.19 -5.12
CA GLN A 260 -1.06 -3.74 -6.12
C GLN A 260 -0.67 -5.16 -6.50
N SER A 261 0.56 -5.36 -6.97
CA SER A 261 1.09 -6.66 -7.38
C SER A 261 2.57 -6.80 -7.01
N VAL A 262 3.04 -8.05 -7.00
CA VAL A 262 4.45 -8.41 -6.84
C VAL A 262 4.79 -9.40 -7.95
N SER A 263 5.83 -9.13 -8.71
CA SER A 263 6.37 -10.04 -9.72
C SER A 263 7.75 -10.51 -9.28
N LEU A 264 7.90 -11.83 -9.10
CA LEU A 264 9.19 -12.43 -8.83
C LEU A 264 10.05 -12.44 -10.11
N LEU A 265 11.28 -11.94 -10.02
CA LEU A 265 12.26 -11.96 -11.09
C LEU A 265 13.24 -13.13 -10.92
N HIS A 266 13.78 -13.30 -9.71
CA HIS A 266 14.83 -14.27 -9.41
C HIS A 266 14.77 -14.68 -7.93
N ARG A 267 15.15 -15.92 -7.65
CA ARG A 267 15.44 -16.39 -6.29
C ARG A 267 16.92 -16.68 -6.20
N PRO A 268 17.67 -16.02 -5.30
CA PRO A 268 19.03 -16.44 -5.00
C PRO A 268 19.01 -17.91 -4.58
N GLU A 269 19.95 -18.70 -5.09
CA GLU A 269 20.18 -20.04 -4.56
C GLU A 269 20.74 -19.88 -3.15
N HIS A 270 19.99 -20.31 -2.13
CA HIS A 270 20.56 -20.46 -0.80
C HIS A 270 21.56 -21.61 -0.87
N THR A 271 22.85 -21.29 -0.96
CA THR A 271 23.92 -22.21 -0.53
C THR A 271 23.69 -22.51 0.93
N VAL A 272 23.03 -23.64 1.20
CA VAL A 272 23.07 -24.26 2.51
C VAL A 272 24.50 -24.77 2.67
N GLU A 273 25.36 -23.95 3.28
CA GLU A 273 26.61 -24.43 3.85
C GLU A 273 26.25 -25.35 5.02
N ASP A 274 25.88 -26.58 4.67
CA ASP A 274 25.55 -27.67 5.57
C ASP A 274 26.83 -28.06 6.30
N THR A 275 27.15 -27.26 7.32
CA THR A 275 28.35 -27.43 8.13
C THR A 275 28.10 -28.56 9.10
N THR A 276 28.02 -29.78 8.57
CA THR A 276 28.12 -31.02 9.33
C THR A 276 29.49 -31.05 9.98
N VAL A 277 29.56 -30.53 11.22
CA VAL A 277 30.68 -30.77 12.13
C VAL A 277 30.58 -32.24 12.55
N GLU A 278 31.11 -33.13 11.71
CA GLU A 278 31.50 -34.46 12.16
C GLU A 278 32.83 -34.38 12.91
N ILE A 279 32.85 -35.10 14.03
CA ILE A 279 33.93 -35.43 14.99
C ILE A 279 33.89 -34.59 16.28
#